data_AF-A0A929RQP4-F1
#
_entry.id   AF-A0A929RQP4-F1
#
_cell.length_a   1.000
_cell.length_b   1.000
_cell.length_c   1.000
_cell.angle_alpha   90.00
_cell.angle_beta   90.00
_cell.angle_gamma   90.00
#
_symmetry.space_group_name_H-M   'P 1'
#
loop_
_entity.id
_entity.type
_entity.pdbx_description
1 polymer ?
#
loop_
_entity_poly.entity_id
_entity_poly.type
_entity_poly.pdbx_seq_one_letter_code
_entity_poly.pdbx_strand_id
1 'polypeptide(L)'
;MSCELTPIPVNDDILDAVASGSYYSPHSVLGAHLSDTGVTIRTVARLADAVEIVTPTGTYAATHERGGVWVVAVPGENIPPYRVSVTYGDDTTLRDDPYRFLPTLGEMDTYLISEGRHENLWKVLGAHVKTYTDEMGETTGTAFAVWAPNARAVRVVGEFNFWDGGATSMRSLGSSGIWEIFVPGVGVGARYKFEIQGPGGNWFQKADPLARATEIPPATASVVTDYFHEWTDDEWMSTRKDRNPHTGPMSIYEVHAGSWRQGLGYRELADELVPYVKQMGFTHVEFMPLAEHPFGGSWGYQVTSYFAPTSRYGTPDDFRYLVDAFHRAGIGVILDWVPAHFPKDDFALARFDGTPLYEDPDPLRGEHPDWGTYVFNFGRREVRNFLVANALYWLEDFHVDGLRVDAVASMLYLDYSRKDGQWRPNQYGGRENLEAIDFIQEANATAYRRHPGIVMIAEESTAWPGVTAPTSGGGLGYGMKWNMGWMNDTLRYLSEDPVNRRWHHGELTFSLVYA
;
A
#
# COMPACT_ATOMS: atom_id res chain seq x y z
N MET A 1 37.66 -42.56 4.36
CA MET A 1 38.23 -41.21 4.54
C MET A 1 37.10 -40.34 5.05
N SER A 2 37.15 -39.93 6.31
CA SER A 2 36.20 -38.94 6.82
C SER A 2 36.55 -37.61 6.15
N CYS A 3 35.73 -37.16 5.20
CA CYS A 3 35.82 -35.80 4.70
C CYS A 3 35.62 -34.87 5.91
N GLU A 4 36.57 -33.98 6.16
CA GLU A 4 36.47 -32.99 7.22
C GLU A 4 35.34 -32.01 6.84
N LEU A 5 34.35 -31.87 7.72
CA LEU A 5 33.21 -30.99 7.51
C LEU A 5 33.66 -29.54 7.70
N THR A 6 34.03 -28.90 6.60
CA THR A 6 34.47 -27.51 6.61
C THR A 6 33.36 -26.59 6.11
N PRO A 7 33.00 -25.53 6.87
CA PRO A 7 32.06 -24.51 6.40
C PRO A 7 32.54 -23.81 5.12
N ILE A 8 31.60 -23.42 4.24
CA ILE A 8 31.90 -22.59 3.07
C ILE A 8 32.47 -21.24 3.55
N PRO A 9 33.69 -20.84 3.17
CA PRO A 9 34.31 -19.61 3.69
C PRO A 9 33.60 -18.36 3.17
N VAL A 10 33.55 -17.32 4.01
CA VAL A 10 33.00 -16.00 3.69
C VAL A 10 33.99 -14.94 4.14
N ASN A 11 34.18 -13.89 3.33
CA ASN A 11 35.08 -12.80 3.68
C ASN A 11 34.59 -12.04 4.92
N ASP A 12 35.53 -11.63 5.76
CA ASP A 12 35.28 -10.91 7.01
C ASP A 12 34.39 -9.66 6.83
N ASP A 13 34.65 -8.87 5.79
CA ASP A 13 33.85 -7.66 5.50
C ASP A 13 32.38 -7.98 5.19
N ILE A 14 32.12 -9.12 4.54
CA ILE A 14 30.76 -9.59 4.24
C ILE A 14 30.09 -10.07 5.54
N LEU A 15 30.82 -10.81 6.38
CA LEU A 15 30.30 -11.25 7.68
C LEU A 15 29.96 -10.06 8.59
N ASP A 16 30.79 -9.01 8.61
CA ASP A 16 30.50 -7.78 9.35
C ASP A 16 29.25 -7.05 8.79
N ALA A 17 29.12 -6.98 7.47
CA ALA A 17 27.94 -6.40 6.83
C ALA A 17 26.66 -7.21 7.12
N VAL A 18 26.73 -8.54 7.11
CA VAL A 18 25.62 -9.43 7.45
C VAL A 18 25.26 -9.32 8.93
N ALA A 19 26.25 -9.39 9.83
CA ALA A 19 26.08 -9.26 11.28
C ALA A 19 25.44 -7.92 11.69
N SER A 20 25.83 -6.85 10.99
CA SER A 20 25.25 -5.53 11.20
C SER A 20 23.87 -5.39 10.57
N GLY A 21 23.46 -6.25 9.63
CA GLY A 21 22.21 -6.17 8.87
C GLY A 21 22.25 -5.18 7.70
N SER A 22 23.44 -4.91 7.15
CA SER A 22 23.67 -3.93 6.07
C SER A 22 24.02 -4.57 4.71
N TYR A 23 24.03 -5.90 4.64
CA TYR A 23 24.30 -6.63 3.40
C TYR A 23 23.02 -6.82 2.58
N TYR A 24 23.09 -6.58 1.26
CA TYR A 24 21.92 -6.63 0.37
C TYR A 24 21.38 -8.04 0.10
N SER A 25 22.20 -9.07 0.35
CA SER A 25 21.88 -10.48 0.07
C SER A 25 22.18 -11.36 1.28
N PRO A 26 21.52 -11.14 2.44
CA PRO A 26 21.80 -11.91 3.65
C PRO A 26 21.60 -13.42 3.45
N HIS A 27 20.65 -13.83 2.60
CA HIS A 27 20.38 -15.24 2.26
C HIS A 27 21.51 -15.93 1.47
N SER A 28 22.47 -15.20 0.90
CA SER A 28 23.65 -15.83 0.27
C SER A 28 24.76 -16.17 1.28
N VAL A 29 24.55 -15.83 2.57
CA VAL A 29 25.49 -16.09 3.67
C VAL A 29 24.79 -16.84 4.79
N LEU A 30 23.65 -16.32 5.25
CA LEU A 30 22.78 -16.91 6.26
C LEU A 30 21.90 -18.00 5.65
N GLY A 31 21.35 -18.84 6.51
CA GLY A 31 20.60 -20.02 6.10
C GLY A 31 21.51 -21.22 5.81
N ALA A 32 20.96 -22.21 5.13
CA ALA A 32 21.66 -23.43 4.75
C ALA A 32 22.19 -23.37 3.31
N HIS A 33 23.45 -23.77 3.12
CA HIS A 33 24.16 -23.76 1.85
C HIS A 33 24.84 -25.10 1.63
N LEU A 34 24.48 -25.78 0.53
CA LEU A 34 25.05 -27.07 0.14
C LEU A 34 26.43 -26.90 -0.50
N SER A 35 27.39 -27.75 -0.12
CA SER A 35 28.71 -27.89 -0.73
C SER A 35 29.06 -29.36 -0.97
N ASP A 36 30.19 -29.62 -1.63
CA ASP A 36 30.72 -30.98 -1.85
C ASP A 36 31.08 -31.72 -0.54
N THR A 37 31.24 -30.97 0.56
CA THR A 37 31.66 -31.52 1.86
C THR A 37 30.50 -31.69 2.84
N GLY A 38 29.33 -31.08 2.59
CA GLY A 38 28.16 -31.13 3.46
C GLY A 38 27.28 -29.89 3.34
N VAL A 39 26.55 -29.55 4.38
CA VAL A 39 25.70 -28.36 4.44
C VAL A 39 26.24 -27.39 5.47
N THR A 40 26.58 -26.16 5.04
CA THR A 40 26.93 -25.07 5.95
C THR A 40 25.67 -24.34 6.36
N ILE A 41 25.44 -24.19 7.66
CA ILE A 41 24.30 -23.46 8.20
C ILE A 41 24.81 -22.27 8.99
N ARG A 42 24.36 -21.06 8.64
CA ARG A 42 24.68 -19.81 9.33
C ARG A 42 23.44 -19.09 9.83
N THR A 43 23.52 -18.54 11.03
CA THR A 43 22.45 -17.73 11.64
C THR A 43 23.04 -16.53 12.35
N VAL A 44 22.25 -15.46 12.51
CA VAL A 44 22.58 -14.31 13.37
C VAL A 44 21.92 -14.47 14.72
N ALA A 45 22.74 -14.48 15.77
CA ALA A 45 22.34 -14.53 17.17
C ALA A 45 23.36 -13.71 17.98
N ARG A 46 23.16 -12.39 17.99
CA ARG A 46 24.04 -11.45 18.68
C ARG A 46 23.93 -11.67 20.19
N LEU A 47 25.07 -11.63 20.88
CA LEU A 47 25.19 -11.81 22.33
C LEU A 47 24.70 -13.16 22.87
N ALA A 48 24.46 -14.15 22.01
CA ALA A 48 24.08 -15.48 22.47
C ALA A 48 25.27 -16.19 23.16
N ASP A 49 24.99 -16.98 24.18
CA ASP A 49 26.00 -17.79 24.87
C ASP A 49 26.28 -19.09 24.12
N ALA A 50 25.24 -19.66 23.49
CA ALA A 50 25.33 -20.85 22.66
C ALA A 50 24.29 -20.84 21.55
N VAL A 51 24.67 -21.41 20.42
CA VAL A 51 23.78 -21.67 19.28
C VAL A 51 23.95 -23.12 18.84
N GLU A 52 22.85 -23.82 18.67
CA GLU A 52 22.83 -25.19 18.15
C GLU A 52 21.82 -25.30 16.99
N ILE A 53 22.18 -26.07 15.98
CA ILE A 53 21.28 -26.41 14.88
C ILE A 53 20.68 -27.78 15.14
N VAL A 54 19.36 -27.83 15.25
CA VAL A 54 18.57 -29.03 15.49
C VAL A 54 17.99 -29.51 14.17
N THR A 55 18.29 -30.74 13.78
CA THR A 55 17.79 -31.41 12.58
C THR A 55 17.04 -32.69 12.98
N PRO A 56 16.27 -33.34 12.08
CA PRO A 56 15.66 -34.64 12.38
C PRO A 56 16.67 -35.73 12.80
N THR A 57 17.92 -35.62 12.35
CA THR A 57 18.95 -36.63 12.56
C THR A 57 19.91 -36.33 13.72
N GLY A 58 19.84 -35.13 14.31
CA GLY A 58 20.71 -34.75 15.42
C GLY A 58 20.81 -33.24 15.66
N THR A 59 21.53 -32.89 16.74
CA THR A 59 21.83 -31.51 17.15
C THR A 59 23.32 -31.24 16.99
N TYR A 60 23.67 -30.09 16.41
CA TYR A 60 25.04 -29.70 16.10
C TYR A 60 25.34 -28.33 16.70
N ALA A 61 26.35 -28.25 17.56
CA ALA A 61 26.80 -26.98 18.14
C ALA A 61 27.44 -26.09 17.07
N ALA A 62 26.97 -24.86 16.95
CA ALA A 62 27.56 -23.86 16.08
C ALA A 62 28.70 -23.13 16.80
N THR A 63 29.70 -22.72 16.03
CA THR A 63 30.80 -21.87 16.50
C THR A 63 30.54 -20.43 16.13
N HIS A 64 30.82 -19.51 17.05
CA HIS A 64 30.80 -18.09 16.74
C HIS A 64 31.87 -17.78 15.69
N GLU A 65 31.44 -17.21 14.56
CA GLU A 65 32.33 -16.91 13.44
C GLU A 65 32.78 -15.45 13.52
N ARG A 66 31.83 -14.50 13.54
CA ARG A 66 32.11 -13.05 13.55
C ARG A 66 30.85 -12.24 13.83
N GLY A 67 30.93 -11.19 14.63
CA GLY A 67 29.85 -10.18 14.77
C GLY A 67 28.50 -10.71 15.29
N GLY A 68 28.44 -11.94 15.81
CA GLY A 68 27.18 -12.61 16.19
C GLY A 68 26.61 -13.51 15.09
N VAL A 69 27.32 -13.71 13.99
CA VAL A 69 27.11 -14.82 13.06
C VAL A 69 27.69 -16.09 13.68
N TRP A 70 26.88 -17.15 13.68
CA TRP A 70 27.23 -18.49 14.12
C TRP A 70 27.17 -19.44 12.95
N VAL A 71 28.10 -20.40 12.89
CA VAL A 71 28.25 -21.33 11.77
C VAL A 71 28.41 -22.77 12.25
N VAL A 72 27.84 -23.71 11.51
CA VAL A 72 28.10 -25.14 11.65
C VAL A 72 28.11 -25.81 10.29
N ALA A 73 28.93 -26.86 10.14
CA ALA A 73 28.88 -27.75 8.99
C ALA A 73 28.23 -29.08 9.42
N VAL A 74 27.13 -29.45 8.76
CA VAL A 74 26.40 -30.70 9.01
C VAL A 74 26.57 -31.67 7.83
N PRO A 75 26.65 -32.99 8.06
CA PRO A 75 26.79 -33.96 6.98
C PRO A 75 25.46 -34.10 6.20
N GLY A 76 25.54 -34.18 4.87
CA GLY A 76 24.37 -34.44 4.02
C GLY A 76 24.59 -34.03 2.56
N GLU A 77 23.87 -34.69 1.64
CA GLU A 77 23.84 -34.36 0.21
C GLU A 77 22.68 -33.42 -0.16
N ASN A 78 21.78 -33.15 0.78
CA ASN A 78 20.63 -32.25 0.63
C ASN A 78 20.54 -31.35 1.87
N ILE A 79 19.96 -30.16 1.70
CA ILE A 79 19.66 -29.25 2.81
C ILE A 79 18.56 -29.89 3.68
N PRO A 80 18.85 -30.27 4.95
CA PRO A 80 17.83 -30.82 5.82
C PRO A 80 16.91 -29.70 6.33
N PRO A 81 15.66 -30.01 6.72
CA PRO A 81 14.92 -29.10 7.58
C PRO A 81 15.68 -28.96 8.91
N TYR A 82 15.66 -27.76 9.48
CA TYR A 82 16.32 -27.50 10.75
C TYR A 82 15.59 -26.42 11.55
N ARG A 83 15.94 -26.34 12.84
CA ARG A 83 15.57 -25.26 13.76
C ARG A 83 16.83 -24.78 14.47
N VAL A 84 16.81 -23.53 14.93
CA VAL A 84 17.92 -22.89 15.63
C VAL A 84 17.56 -22.83 17.11
N SER A 85 18.36 -23.49 17.95
CA SER A 85 18.32 -23.36 19.40
C SER A 85 19.30 -22.27 19.81
N VAL A 86 18.82 -21.21 20.44
CA VAL A 86 19.65 -20.07 20.90
C VAL A 86 19.52 -19.93 22.41
N THR A 87 20.64 -19.80 23.10
CA THR A 87 20.69 -19.63 24.57
C THR A 87 21.20 -18.26 24.96
N TYR A 88 20.48 -17.61 25.87
CA TYR A 88 20.82 -16.33 26.51
C TYR A 88 20.67 -16.48 28.03
N GLY A 89 21.79 -16.62 28.74
CA GLY A 89 21.79 -16.95 30.17
C GLY A 89 21.09 -18.28 30.43
N ASP A 90 20.01 -18.24 31.21
CA ASP A 90 19.21 -19.41 31.56
C ASP A 90 18.07 -19.70 30.54
N ASP A 91 17.87 -18.82 29.56
CA ASP A 91 16.79 -18.93 28.58
C ASP A 91 17.28 -19.56 27.27
N THR A 92 16.76 -20.73 26.92
CA THR A 92 16.98 -21.39 25.62
C THR A 92 15.69 -21.39 24.81
N THR A 93 15.74 -20.84 23.59
CA THR A 93 14.60 -20.81 22.67
C THR A 93 14.90 -21.58 21.40
N LEU A 94 14.00 -22.49 21.04
CA LEU A 94 14.00 -23.16 19.73
C LEU A 94 13.11 -22.37 18.77
N ARG A 95 13.67 -21.93 17.65
CA ARG A 95 12.96 -21.14 16.63
C ARG A 95 13.31 -21.60 15.23
N ASP A 96 12.45 -21.24 14.28
CA ASP A 96 12.76 -21.42 12.87
C ASP A 96 13.69 -20.28 12.38
N ASP A 97 14.43 -20.52 11.31
CA ASP A 97 15.40 -19.58 10.74
C ASP A 97 14.77 -18.80 9.58
N PRO A 98 14.63 -17.46 9.68
CA PRO A 98 14.13 -16.63 8.58
C PRO A 98 14.86 -16.87 7.25
N TYR A 99 16.15 -17.20 7.29
CA TYR A 99 17.02 -17.26 6.12
C TYR A 99 17.04 -18.59 5.39
N ARG A 100 16.30 -19.61 5.86
CA ARG A 100 16.17 -20.89 5.14
C ARG A 100 15.08 -20.87 4.07
N PHE A 101 14.21 -19.86 4.07
CA PHE A 101 13.05 -19.79 3.19
C PHE A 101 13.41 -19.21 1.82
N LEU A 102 12.89 -19.85 0.76
CA LEU A 102 13.02 -19.38 -0.62
C LEU A 102 12.23 -18.08 -0.86
N PRO A 103 12.50 -17.40 -1.99
CA PRO A 103 11.61 -16.49 -2.70
C PRO A 103 10.15 -16.45 -2.27
N THR A 104 9.63 -15.45 -1.53
CA THR A 104 8.16 -15.41 -1.34
C THR A 104 7.40 -14.79 -2.52
N LEU A 105 8.12 -14.14 -3.44
CA LEU A 105 7.64 -13.62 -4.72
C LEU A 105 8.24 -14.43 -5.87
N GLY A 106 7.44 -14.68 -6.91
CA GLY A 106 7.88 -15.37 -8.12
C GLY A 106 8.46 -14.43 -9.19
N GLU A 107 9.12 -15.00 -10.19
CA GLU A 107 9.71 -14.24 -11.31
C GLU A 107 8.65 -13.40 -12.07
N MET A 108 7.45 -13.96 -12.28
CA MET A 108 6.36 -13.25 -12.95
C MET A 108 5.90 -12.01 -12.16
N ASP A 109 5.82 -12.11 -10.84
CA ASP A 109 5.43 -10.98 -9.99
C ASP A 109 6.47 -9.85 -10.13
N THR A 110 7.75 -10.19 -9.99
CA THR A 110 8.84 -9.20 -10.13
C THR A 110 8.88 -8.56 -11.52
N TYR A 111 8.58 -9.32 -12.57
CA TYR A 111 8.50 -8.81 -13.94
C TYR A 111 7.33 -7.84 -14.12
N LEU A 112 6.13 -8.22 -13.70
CA LEU A 112 4.93 -7.38 -13.83
C LEU A 112 5.04 -6.09 -13.00
N ILE A 113 5.65 -6.16 -11.81
CA ILE A 113 5.93 -4.97 -10.98
C ILE A 113 6.89 -4.03 -11.72
N SER A 114 7.97 -4.56 -12.28
CA SER A 114 8.98 -3.76 -13.02
C SER A 114 8.40 -3.13 -14.30
N GLU A 115 7.43 -3.78 -14.93
CA GLU A 115 6.69 -3.22 -16.08
C GLU A 115 5.57 -2.25 -15.67
N GLY A 116 5.24 -2.18 -14.37
CA GLY A 116 4.16 -1.37 -13.83
C GLY A 116 2.76 -1.85 -14.21
N ARG A 117 2.57 -3.17 -14.35
CA ARG A 117 1.32 -3.80 -14.84
C ARG A 117 0.76 -4.88 -13.92
N HIS A 118 1.21 -4.95 -12.68
CA HIS A 118 0.75 -5.92 -11.69
C HIS A 118 -0.61 -5.52 -11.09
N GLU A 119 -1.70 -6.02 -11.66
CA GLU A 119 -3.08 -5.68 -11.25
C GLU A 119 -3.52 -6.20 -9.88
N ASN A 120 -2.72 -7.07 -9.25
CA ASN A 120 -2.94 -7.62 -7.90
C ASN A 120 -1.78 -7.27 -6.94
N LEU A 121 -1.18 -6.08 -7.07
CA LEU A 121 0.07 -5.71 -6.39
C LEU A 121 0.03 -5.95 -4.87
N TRP A 122 -1.10 -5.66 -4.25
CA TRP A 122 -1.32 -5.81 -2.81
C TRP A 122 -1.30 -7.27 -2.31
N LYS A 123 -1.39 -8.26 -3.21
CA LYS A 123 -1.31 -9.68 -2.85
C LYS A 123 0.13 -10.20 -2.76
N VAL A 124 1.10 -9.42 -3.26
CA VAL A 124 2.52 -9.85 -3.36
C VAL A 124 3.47 -8.93 -2.60
N LEU A 125 3.19 -7.63 -2.56
CA LEU A 125 3.92 -6.66 -1.73
C LEU A 125 3.19 -6.40 -0.42
N GLY A 126 3.91 -5.86 0.55
CA GLY A 126 3.45 -5.63 1.91
C GLY A 126 3.70 -6.83 2.83
N ALA A 127 2.89 -6.96 3.89
CA ALA A 127 2.95 -8.06 4.84
C ALA A 127 1.85 -9.11 4.59
N HIS A 128 2.24 -10.39 4.44
CA HIS A 128 1.35 -11.51 4.17
C HIS A 128 1.65 -12.70 5.08
N VAL A 129 0.67 -13.14 5.86
CA VAL A 129 0.81 -14.36 6.68
C VAL A 129 0.93 -15.57 5.75
N LYS A 130 1.94 -16.40 5.97
CA LYS A 130 2.15 -17.65 5.22
C LYS A 130 2.46 -18.80 6.19
N THR A 131 2.04 -19.99 5.79
CA THR A 131 2.28 -21.22 6.51
C THR A 131 3.03 -22.20 5.61
N TYR A 132 4.12 -22.75 6.12
CA TYR A 132 4.95 -23.76 5.47
C TYR A 132 5.00 -25.02 6.31
N THR A 133 4.95 -26.19 5.68
CA THR A 133 5.02 -27.50 6.36
C THR A 133 6.25 -28.24 5.89
N ASP A 134 7.06 -28.75 6.82
CA ASP A 134 8.18 -29.63 6.57
C ASP A 134 8.20 -30.83 7.55
N GLU A 135 9.25 -31.65 7.51
CA GLU A 135 9.38 -32.82 8.38
C GLU A 135 9.47 -32.48 9.88
N MET A 136 9.81 -31.23 10.22
CA MET A 136 9.87 -30.73 11.60
C MET A 136 8.57 -30.04 12.03
N GLY A 137 7.54 -30.03 11.17
CA GLY A 137 6.20 -29.55 11.47
C GLY A 137 5.80 -28.32 10.66
N GLU A 138 4.81 -27.60 11.18
CA GLU A 138 4.26 -26.41 10.55
C GLU A 138 4.91 -25.14 11.12
N THR A 139 5.30 -24.23 10.23
CA THR A 139 5.81 -22.90 10.57
C THR A 139 4.92 -21.85 9.92
N THR A 140 4.21 -21.08 10.76
CA THR A 140 3.51 -19.87 10.35
C THR A 140 4.36 -18.64 10.66
N GLY A 141 4.33 -17.66 9.76
CA GLY A 141 5.02 -16.40 9.90
C GLY A 141 4.52 -15.38 8.89
N THR A 142 5.23 -14.27 8.74
CA THR A 142 4.85 -13.22 7.81
C THR A 142 5.94 -13.00 6.76
N ALA A 143 5.53 -13.03 5.50
CA ALA A 143 6.33 -12.57 4.36
C ALA A 143 6.20 -11.06 4.24
N PHE A 144 7.32 -10.36 4.19
CA PHE A 144 7.39 -8.92 4.02
C PHE A 144 8.08 -8.61 2.71
N ALA A 145 7.48 -7.76 1.88
CA ALA A 145 8.10 -7.29 0.64
C ALA A 145 7.85 -5.80 0.38
N VAL A 146 8.89 -5.07 -0.01
CA VAL A 146 8.84 -3.61 -0.20
C VAL A 146 9.71 -3.17 -1.38
N TRP A 147 9.21 -2.20 -2.15
CA TRP A 147 9.97 -1.59 -3.24
C TRP A 147 10.82 -0.42 -2.72
N ALA A 148 12.14 -0.56 -2.80
CA ALA A 148 13.12 0.44 -2.37
C ALA A 148 14.42 0.31 -3.20
N PRO A 149 14.36 0.63 -4.52
CA PRO A 149 15.41 0.29 -5.48
C PRO A 149 16.76 0.95 -5.19
N ASN A 150 16.79 2.12 -4.53
CA ASN A 150 18.04 2.83 -4.23
C ASN A 150 18.55 2.56 -2.80
N ALA A 151 17.84 1.74 -2.02
CA ALA A 151 18.30 1.36 -0.69
C ALA A 151 19.57 0.52 -0.78
N ARG A 152 20.48 0.70 0.18
CA ARG A 152 21.66 -0.15 0.34
C ARG A 152 21.34 -1.44 1.09
N ALA A 153 20.41 -1.33 2.03
CA ALA A 153 19.92 -2.43 2.85
C ALA A 153 18.52 -2.08 3.38
N VAL A 154 17.71 -3.11 3.60
CA VAL A 154 16.39 -2.97 4.22
C VAL A 154 16.23 -4.05 5.28
N ARG A 155 15.56 -3.72 6.39
CA ARG A 155 15.20 -4.64 7.47
C ARG A 155 13.74 -4.47 7.81
N VAL A 156 13.16 -5.49 8.43
CA VAL A 156 11.86 -5.37 9.09
C VAL A 156 12.08 -5.22 10.59
N VAL A 157 11.51 -4.18 11.18
CA VAL A 157 11.57 -3.90 12.63
C VAL A 157 10.16 -3.89 13.21
N GLY A 158 9.99 -4.36 14.43
CA GLY A 158 8.69 -4.42 15.09
C GLY A 158 8.79 -4.93 16.52
N GLU A 159 7.64 -5.14 17.16
CA GLU A 159 7.61 -5.63 18.55
C GLU A 159 8.29 -7.00 18.70
N PHE A 160 8.19 -7.85 17.68
CA PHE A 160 8.76 -9.20 17.65
C PHE A 160 10.31 -9.25 17.64
N ASN A 161 10.98 -8.12 17.36
CA ASN A 161 12.43 -8.00 17.45
C ASN A 161 12.86 -6.76 18.24
N PHE A 162 11.99 -6.25 19.12
CA PHE A 162 12.27 -5.09 19.97
C PHE A 162 12.71 -3.84 19.16
N TRP A 163 12.19 -3.70 17.95
CA TRP A 163 12.55 -2.65 17.00
C TRP A 163 14.03 -2.65 16.56
N ASP A 164 14.73 -3.79 16.70
CA ASP A 164 16.10 -4.01 16.21
C ASP A 164 16.11 -4.95 14.99
N GLY A 165 16.44 -4.40 13.83
CA GLY A 165 16.32 -5.11 12.54
C GLY A 165 17.53 -5.96 12.17
N GLY A 166 18.58 -6.01 12.98
CA GLY A 166 19.82 -6.66 12.54
C GLY A 166 19.77 -8.17 12.38
N ALA A 167 18.74 -8.84 12.90
CA ALA A 167 18.46 -10.27 12.66
C ALA A 167 17.33 -10.52 11.66
N THR A 168 16.79 -9.47 11.05
CA THR A 168 15.65 -9.50 10.11
C THR A 168 15.95 -8.62 8.89
N SER A 169 17.19 -8.70 8.40
CA SER A 169 17.64 -8.06 7.17
C SER A 169 17.05 -8.75 5.93
N MET A 170 16.53 -7.95 5.00
CA MET A 170 15.85 -8.40 3.80
C MET A 170 16.84 -8.64 2.66
N ARG A 171 16.54 -9.57 1.75
CA ARG A 171 17.29 -9.73 0.50
C ARG A 171 16.72 -8.83 -0.59
N SER A 172 17.60 -8.26 -1.40
CA SER A 172 17.22 -7.62 -2.65
C SER A 172 16.97 -8.68 -3.74
N LEU A 173 15.85 -8.56 -4.44
CA LEU A 173 15.49 -9.37 -5.61
C LEU A 173 16.03 -8.75 -6.91
N GLY A 174 17.30 -8.31 -6.87
CA GLY A 174 18.05 -7.81 -8.02
C GLY A 174 17.48 -6.53 -8.63
N SER A 175 17.37 -6.52 -9.97
CA SER A 175 16.98 -5.33 -10.74
C SER A 175 15.53 -4.88 -10.53
N SER A 176 14.69 -5.71 -9.88
CA SER A 176 13.32 -5.32 -9.52
C SER A 176 13.27 -4.21 -8.47
N GLY A 177 14.34 -4.03 -7.69
CA GLY A 177 14.36 -3.10 -6.55
C GLY A 177 13.48 -3.52 -5.37
N ILE A 178 12.93 -4.73 -5.40
CA ILE A 178 12.12 -5.30 -4.32
C ILE A 178 13.03 -5.92 -3.27
N TRP A 179 12.72 -5.66 -2.01
CA TRP A 179 13.35 -6.28 -0.85
C TRP A 179 12.36 -7.22 -0.20
N GLU A 180 12.81 -8.40 0.22
CA GLU A 180 11.91 -9.42 0.77
C GLU A 180 12.54 -10.25 1.91
N ILE A 181 11.72 -10.69 2.85
CA ILE A 181 12.04 -11.71 3.87
C ILE A 181 10.76 -12.40 4.37
N PHE A 182 10.86 -13.67 4.72
CA PHE A 182 9.87 -14.34 5.57
C PHE A 182 10.36 -14.44 7.01
N VAL A 183 9.57 -13.95 7.97
CA VAL A 183 9.91 -14.00 9.40
C VAL A 183 8.95 -14.97 10.13
N PRO A 184 9.44 -16.15 10.55
CA PRO A 184 8.67 -17.12 11.34
C PRO A 184 8.15 -16.53 12.65
N GLY A 185 6.96 -16.98 13.08
CA GLY A 185 6.35 -16.59 14.36
C GLY A 185 5.72 -15.20 14.39
N VAL A 186 5.88 -14.39 13.34
CA VAL A 186 5.19 -13.11 13.22
C VAL A 186 3.79 -13.33 12.65
N GLY A 187 2.76 -13.01 13.44
CA GLY A 187 1.36 -13.19 13.09
C GLY A 187 0.55 -11.90 13.07
N VAL A 188 -0.76 -12.03 12.87
CA VAL A 188 -1.74 -10.93 12.86
C VAL A 188 -1.67 -10.12 14.16
N GLY A 189 -1.77 -8.80 14.04
CA GLY A 189 -1.65 -7.84 15.13
C GLY A 189 -0.23 -7.35 15.39
N ALA A 190 0.79 -8.01 14.85
CA ALA A 190 2.18 -7.57 14.99
C ALA A 190 2.40 -6.22 14.32
N ARG A 191 2.95 -5.26 15.06
CA ARG A 191 3.32 -3.94 14.53
C ARG A 191 4.72 -3.97 13.96
N TYR A 192 4.89 -3.33 12.80
CA TYR A 192 6.15 -3.29 12.10
C TYR A 192 6.36 -2.00 11.31
N LYS A 193 7.63 -1.77 10.96
CA LYS A 193 8.10 -0.79 9.98
C LYS A 193 9.23 -1.40 9.17
N PHE A 194 9.55 -0.78 8.04
CA PHE A 194 10.80 -1.02 7.34
C PHE A 194 11.86 -0.06 7.85
N GLU A 195 13.01 -0.59 8.28
CA GLU A 195 14.21 0.19 8.54
C GLU A 195 15.07 0.16 7.27
N ILE A 196 15.26 1.32 6.64
CA ILE A 196 15.87 1.47 5.31
C ILE A 196 17.18 2.23 5.43
N GLN A 197 18.23 1.71 4.82
CA GLN A 197 19.49 2.42 4.63
C GLN A 197 19.50 3.10 3.27
N GLY A 198 19.41 4.43 3.26
CA GLY A 198 19.45 5.18 2.00
C GLY A 198 20.83 5.15 1.33
N PRO A 199 20.96 5.68 0.10
CA PRO A 199 22.23 5.74 -0.64
C PRO A 199 23.39 6.41 0.12
N GLY A 200 23.07 7.36 1.02
CA GLY A 200 24.03 8.06 1.87
C GLY A 200 24.50 7.27 3.10
N GLY A 201 23.97 6.07 3.35
CA GLY A 201 24.35 5.21 4.48
C GLY A 201 23.57 5.45 5.78
N ASN A 202 22.69 6.46 5.82
CA ASN A 202 21.84 6.75 6.97
C ASN A 202 20.66 5.77 7.04
N TRP A 203 20.30 5.37 8.26
CA TRP A 203 19.12 4.55 8.55
C TRP A 203 17.94 5.44 8.95
N PHE A 204 16.75 5.08 8.48
CA PHE A 204 15.49 5.69 8.88
C PHE A 204 14.36 4.66 8.77
N GLN A 205 13.24 4.90 9.45
CA GLN A 205 12.11 3.98 9.50
C GLN A 205 10.93 4.49 8.68
N LYS A 206 10.28 3.59 7.94
CA LYS A 206 9.12 3.84 7.11
C LYS A 206 7.97 2.89 7.46
N ALA A 207 6.76 3.41 7.51
CA ALA A 207 5.55 2.62 7.40
C ALA A 207 5.53 1.92 6.03
N ASP A 208 4.87 0.77 5.96
CA ASP A 208 4.71 0.01 4.73
C ASP A 208 3.78 0.77 3.75
N PRO A 209 4.25 1.08 2.52
CA PRO A 209 3.39 1.67 1.48
C PRO A 209 2.14 0.85 1.18
N LEU A 210 2.23 -0.48 1.34
CA LEU A 210 1.17 -1.46 1.12
C LEU A 210 0.64 -2.03 2.45
N ALA A 211 0.74 -1.27 3.54
CA ALA A 211 0.09 -1.61 4.79
C ALA A 211 -1.41 -1.85 4.57
N ARG A 212 -1.89 -3.02 5.02
CA ARG A 212 -3.32 -3.38 4.98
C ARG A 212 -4.05 -3.04 6.28
N ALA A 213 -3.31 -2.76 7.34
CA ALA A 213 -3.77 -2.23 8.61
C ALA A 213 -2.68 -1.36 9.26
N THR A 214 -3.07 -0.48 10.17
CA THR A 214 -2.20 0.53 10.79
C THR A 214 -2.50 0.67 12.28
N GLU A 215 -1.55 1.22 13.03
CA GLU A 215 -1.84 1.73 14.37
C GLU A 215 -2.72 2.99 14.28
N ILE A 216 -3.48 3.26 15.35
CA ILE A 216 -4.29 4.47 15.48
C ILE A 216 -3.36 5.70 15.57
N PRO A 217 -3.53 6.72 14.70
CA PRO A 217 -2.75 7.95 14.78
C PRO A 217 -2.84 8.60 16.18
N PRO A 218 -1.74 9.17 16.71
CA PRO A 218 -0.51 9.56 16.01
C PRO A 218 0.56 8.46 15.89
N ALA A 219 0.25 7.23 16.27
CA ALA A 219 1.16 6.11 16.03
C ALA A 219 1.25 5.81 14.52
N THR A 220 2.37 5.22 14.08
CA THR A 220 2.76 5.19 12.65
C THR A 220 3.26 3.82 12.19
N ALA A 221 3.20 2.78 13.02
CA ALA A 221 3.54 1.45 12.55
C ALA A 221 2.43 0.89 11.67
N SER A 222 2.84 0.10 10.68
CA SER A 222 1.95 -0.80 9.97
C SER A 222 1.64 -2.00 10.87
N VAL A 223 0.50 -2.64 10.66
CA VAL A 223 0.05 -3.80 11.44
C VAL A 223 -0.16 -4.97 10.49
N VAL A 224 0.44 -6.12 10.81
CA VAL A 224 0.18 -7.37 10.09
C VAL A 224 -1.29 -7.73 10.29
N THR A 225 -2.01 -7.92 9.18
CA THR A 225 -3.41 -8.35 9.20
C THR A 225 -3.61 -9.50 8.23
N ASP A 226 -4.74 -10.18 8.38
CA ASP A 226 -5.24 -11.11 7.39
C ASP A 226 -6.70 -10.79 7.05
N TYR A 227 -7.31 -11.62 6.23
CA TYR A 227 -8.69 -11.50 5.77
C TYR A 227 -9.58 -12.51 6.51
N PHE A 228 -10.55 -12.03 7.29
CA PHE A 228 -11.47 -12.90 8.05
C PHE A 228 -12.96 -12.65 7.78
N HIS A 229 -13.31 -11.55 7.12
CA HIS A 229 -14.71 -11.24 6.79
C HIS A 229 -15.30 -12.22 5.78
N GLU A 230 -16.52 -12.68 6.02
CA GLU A 230 -17.31 -13.47 5.07
C GLU A 230 -18.38 -12.57 4.44
N TRP A 231 -18.26 -12.28 3.15
CA TRP A 231 -19.23 -11.47 2.41
C TRP A 231 -20.59 -12.15 2.29
N THR A 232 -21.66 -11.35 2.29
CA THR A 232 -23.04 -11.81 2.07
C THR A 232 -23.76 -11.04 0.98
N ASP A 233 -23.00 -10.37 0.10
CA ASP A 233 -23.47 -9.43 -0.90
C ASP A 233 -23.43 -9.99 -2.34
N ASP A 234 -23.35 -11.32 -2.51
CA ASP A 234 -23.25 -11.98 -3.83
C ASP A 234 -24.34 -11.53 -4.82
N GLU A 235 -25.58 -11.32 -4.34
CA GLU A 235 -26.68 -10.82 -5.17
C GLU A 235 -26.43 -9.37 -5.65
N TRP A 236 -25.89 -8.51 -4.78
CA TRP A 236 -25.50 -7.16 -5.15
C TRP A 236 -24.37 -7.17 -6.18
N MET A 237 -23.30 -7.92 -5.90
CA MET A 237 -22.10 -7.97 -6.75
C MET A 237 -22.36 -8.59 -8.12
N SER A 238 -23.26 -9.58 -8.20
CA SER A 238 -23.70 -10.15 -9.48
C SER A 238 -24.57 -9.17 -10.27
N THR A 239 -25.54 -8.52 -9.64
CA THR A 239 -26.44 -7.58 -10.32
C THR A 239 -25.77 -6.26 -10.72
N ARG A 240 -24.77 -5.80 -9.95
CA ARG A 240 -24.01 -4.58 -10.27
C ARG A 240 -23.40 -4.63 -11.66
N LYS A 241 -22.81 -5.76 -12.05
CA LYS A 241 -22.12 -5.95 -13.33
C LYS A 241 -23.01 -5.71 -14.55
N ASP A 242 -24.30 -5.97 -14.41
CA ASP A 242 -25.30 -5.83 -15.47
C ASP A 242 -26.04 -4.49 -15.41
N ARG A 243 -25.82 -3.68 -14.37
CA ARG A 243 -26.40 -2.34 -14.23
C ARG A 243 -25.54 -1.30 -14.93
N ASN A 244 -26.20 -0.35 -15.58
CA ASN A 244 -25.56 0.84 -16.09
C ASN A 244 -25.79 2.01 -15.12
N PRO A 245 -24.78 2.44 -14.35
CA PRO A 245 -24.93 3.52 -13.38
C PRO A 245 -25.28 4.87 -14.03
N HIS A 246 -25.08 5.02 -15.35
CA HIS A 246 -25.42 6.24 -16.08
C HIS A 246 -26.90 6.38 -16.45
N THR A 247 -27.69 5.30 -16.38
CA THR A 247 -29.11 5.31 -16.76
C THR A 247 -30.05 4.98 -15.60
N GLY A 248 -29.50 4.59 -14.44
CA GLY A 248 -30.24 4.35 -13.21
C GLY A 248 -30.37 5.58 -12.31
N PRO A 249 -31.18 5.52 -11.25
CA PRO A 249 -31.24 6.57 -10.25
C PRO A 249 -29.91 6.64 -9.47
N MET A 250 -29.37 7.85 -9.33
CA MET A 250 -28.20 8.12 -8.47
C MET A 250 -28.48 9.36 -7.61
N SER A 251 -28.76 9.09 -6.34
CA SER A 251 -28.84 10.08 -5.27
C SER A 251 -27.89 9.65 -4.15
N ILE A 252 -26.92 10.51 -3.86
CA ILE A 252 -25.76 10.23 -3.02
C ILE A 252 -25.89 11.02 -1.70
N TYR A 253 -25.63 10.35 -0.58
CA TYR A 253 -25.44 10.98 0.72
C TYR A 253 -23.94 11.02 1.05
N GLU A 254 -23.32 12.19 0.98
CA GLU A 254 -21.90 12.40 1.30
C GLU A 254 -21.69 12.43 2.83
N VAL A 255 -20.68 11.69 3.31
CA VAL A 255 -20.44 11.44 4.74
C VAL A 255 -18.96 11.53 5.10
N HIS A 256 -18.65 12.34 6.11
CA HIS A 256 -17.41 12.20 6.87
C HIS A 256 -17.65 11.26 8.07
N ALA A 257 -17.08 10.06 8.05
CA ALA A 257 -17.35 9.00 9.04
C ALA A 257 -17.12 9.47 10.49
N GLY A 258 -16.04 10.21 10.75
CA GLY A 258 -15.68 10.63 12.11
C GLY A 258 -16.50 11.80 12.68
N SER A 259 -17.31 12.47 11.86
CA SER A 259 -18.10 13.64 12.31
C SER A 259 -19.60 13.52 12.03
N TRP A 260 -20.05 12.51 11.28
CA TRP A 260 -21.48 12.22 11.13
C TRP A 260 -22.15 11.99 12.48
N ARG A 261 -21.56 11.12 13.30
CA ARG A 261 -21.86 10.96 14.72
C ARG A 261 -20.60 10.50 15.46
N GLN A 262 -20.20 11.27 16.45
CA GLN A 262 -18.94 11.02 17.18
C GLN A 262 -19.02 9.75 18.02
N GLY A 263 -17.89 9.03 18.11
CA GLY A 263 -17.75 7.84 18.95
C GLY A 263 -18.18 6.53 18.30
N LEU A 264 -18.50 6.53 17.00
CA LEU A 264 -18.88 5.32 16.27
C LEU A 264 -17.68 4.72 15.53
N GLY A 265 -17.53 3.41 15.61
CA GLY A 265 -16.69 2.62 14.70
C GLY A 265 -17.46 2.18 13.45
N TYR A 266 -16.82 1.43 12.56
CA TYR A 266 -17.44 0.93 11.34
C TYR A 266 -18.63 0.02 11.61
N ARG A 267 -18.60 -0.78 12.68
CA ARG A 267 -19.73 -1.64 13.07
C ARG A 267 -20.91 -0.82 13.57
N GLU A 268 -20.67 0.18 14.42
CA GLU A 268 -21.76 1.05 14.88
C GLU A 268 -22.31 1.93 13.75
N LEU A 269 -21.46 2.35 12.80
CA LEU A 269 -21.92 3.00 11.56
C LEU A 269 -22.82 2.06 10.75
N ALA A 270 -22.53 0.76 10.69
CA ALA A 270 -23.40 -0.19 9.99
C ALA A 270 -24.79 -0.28 10.65
N ASP A 271 -24.84 -0.21 11.98
CA ASP A 271 -26.09 -0.26 12.74
C ASP A 271 -26.91 1.04 12.67
N GLU A 272 -26.24 2.20 12.55
CA GLU A 272 -26.92 3.50 12.62
C GLU A 272 -27.03 4.24 11.27
N LEU A 273 -25.95 4.29 10.49
CA LEU A 273 -25.90 5.04 9.23
C LEU A 273 -26.66 4.31 8.13
N VAL A 274 -26.54 2.97 8.04
CA VAL A 274 -27.20 2.19 6.98
C VAL A 274 -28.74 2.35 7.05
N PRO A 275 -29.41 2.15 8.21
CA PRO A 275 -30.85 2.37 8.29
C PRO A 275 -31.24 3.83 8.03
N TYR A 276 -30.42 4.79 8.46
CA TYR A 276 -30.66 6.21 8.22
C TYR A 276 -30.65 6.54 6.72
N VAL A 277 -29.60 6.15 5.99
CA VAL A 277 -29.47 6.38 4.54
C VAL A 277 -30.62 5.70 3.79
N LYS A 278 -30.97 4.48 4.18
CA LYS A 278 -32.11 3.74 3.63
C LYS A 278 -33.44 4.46 3.87
N GLN A 279 -33.69 4.91 5.10
CA GLN A 279 -34.92 5.62 5.47
C GLN A 279 -35.07 6.94 4.70
N MET A 280 -33.95 7.64 4.46
CA MET A 280 -33.93 8.88 3.69
C MET A 280 -34.09 8.65 2.18
N GLY A 281 -33.98 7.41 1.70
CA GLY A 281 -34.23 7.04 0.30
C GLY A 281 -33.07 7.31 -0.65
N PHE A 282 -31.85 7.46 -0.14
CA PHE A 282 -30.65 7.57 -0.97
C PHE A 282 -30.31 6.21 -1.59
N THR A 283 -29.71 6.25 -2.77
CA THR A 283 -29.25 5.06 -3.51
C THR A 283 -27.81 4.69 -3.21
N HIS A 284 -27.01 5.68 -2.80
CA HIS A 284 -25.59 5.54 -2.55
C HIS A 284 -25.19 6.37 -1.32
N VAL A 285 -24.14 5.92 -0.64
CA VAL A 285 -23.36 6.72 0.30
C VAL A 285 -22.00 7.02 -0.33
N GLU A 286 -21.51 8.24 -0.21
CA GLU A 286 -20.14 8.60 -0.59
C GLU A 286 -19.37 8.97 0.67
N PHE A 287 -18.30 8.26 0.97
CA PHE A 287 -17.44 8.59 2.09
C PHE A 287 -16.30 9.49 1.62
N MET A 288 -16.08 10.59 2.36
CA MET A 288 -14.79 11.28 2.38
C MET A 288 -13.65 10.27 2.67
N PRO A 289 -12.38 10.57 2.31
CA PRO A 289 -11.36 9.53 2.24
C PRO A 289 -11.20 8.72 3.52
N LEU A 290 -11.35 7.40 3.39
CA LEU A 290 -11.19 6.44 4.49
C LEU A 290 -9.82 5.76 4.51
N ALA A 291 -8.96 5.98 3.52
CA ALA A 291 -7.56 5.54 3.59
C ALA A 291 -6.84 6.20 4.79
N GLU A 292 -5.88 5.50 5.42
CA GLU A 292 -5.25 5.99 6.64
C GLU A 292 -4.48 7.30 6.41
N HIS A 293 -4.76 8.26 7.27
CA HIS A 293 -4.22 9.62 7.24
C HIS A 293 -3.85 10.06 8.67
N PRO A 294 -2.71 10.73 8.89
CA PRO A 294 -2.23 11.02 10.23
C PRO A 294 -3.03 12.14 10.89
N PHE A 295 -3.50 13.12 10.12
CA PHE A 295 -4.13 14.34 10.63
C PHE A 295 -5.61 14.42 10.28
N GLY A 296 -6.49 14.34 11.30
CA GLY A 296 -7.94 14.40 11.10
C GLY A 296 -8.43 15.74 10.52
N GLY A 297 -7.70 16.84 10.70
CA GLY A 297 -8.03 18.13 10.11
C GLY A 297 -7.83 18.21 8.59
N SER A 298 -7.21 17.20 7.98
CA SER A 298 -7.17 17.03 6.51
C SER A 298 -8.47 16.46 5.94
N TRP A 299 -9.39 16.02 6.80
CA TRP A 299 -10.62 15.29 6.44
C TRP A 299 -10.39 14.01 5.63
N GLY A 300 -9.16 13.50 5.63
CA GLY A 300 -8.77 12.31 4.88
C GLY A 300 -7.91 12.59 3.64
N TYR A 301 -7.86 13.82 3.13
CA TYR A 301 -7.18 14.13 1.87
C TYR A 301 -5.65 14.17 1.95
N GLN A 302 -5.05 13.94 3.11
CA GLN A 302 -3.59 13.77 3.26
C GLN A 302 -3.27 12.32 3.67
N VAL A 303 -3.40 11.41 2.71
CA VAL A 303 -3.28 9.96 2.91
C VAL A 303 -1.82 9.53 3.05
N THR A 304 -1.54 8.63 4.00
CA THR A 304 -0.21 8.02 4.21
C THR A 304 -0.19 6.50 4.04
N SER A 305 -1.30 5.79 4.26
CA SER A 305 -1.40 4.35 3.97
C SER A 305 -2.59 4.07 3.06
N TYR A 306 -2.30 4.01 1.77
CA TYR A 306 -3.30 3.93 0.70
C TYR A 306 -4.08 2.61 0.71
N PHE A 307 -3.48 1.54 1.24
CA PHE A 307 -4.04 0.18 1.24
C PHE A 307 -4.67 -0.21 2.60
N ALA A 308 -4.84 0.74 3.52
CA ALA A 308 -5.49 0.48 4.81
C ALA A 308 -6.65 1.45 5.03
N PRO A 309 -7.87 0.97 5.36
CA PRO A 309 -8.88 1.84 5.94
C PRO A 309 -8.38 2.37 7.29
N THR A 310 -8.74 3.61 7.62
CA THR A 310 -8.26 4.27 8.82
C THR A 310 -8.67 3.48 10.05
N SER A 311 -7.69 3.21 10.90
CA SER A 311 -7.83 2.43 12.13
C SER A 311 -8.64 3.14 13.22
N ARG A 312 -8.95 4.43 13.02
CA ARG A 312 -9.78 5.24 13.93
C ARG A 312 -11.15 4.64 14.22
N TYR A 313 -11.70 3.89 13.28
CA TYR A 313 -13.07 3.36 13.36
C TYR A 313 -13.12 1.83 13.46
N GLY A 314 -11.97 1.14 13.52
CA GLY A 314 -11.91 -0.31 13.65
C GLY A 314 -10.92 -0.96 12.67
N THR A 315 -11.08 -2.27 12.49
CA THR A 315 -10.23 -3.09 11.63
C THR A 315 -10.69 -3.04 10.17
N PRO A 316 -9.85 -3.49 9.22
CA PRO A 316 -10.27 -3.67 7.83
C PRO A 316 -11.54 -4.53 7.67
N ASP A 317 -11.70 -5.59 8.46
CA ASP A 317 -12.92 -6.42 8.40
C ASP A 317 -14.16 -5.69 8.95
N ASP A 318 -13.99 -4.78 9.90
CA ASP A 318 -15.10 -3.93 10.35
C ASP A 318 -15.57 -2.98 9.23
N PHE A 319 -14.64 -2.50 8.40
CA PHE A 319 -14.99 -1.72 7.21
C PHE A 319 -15.66 -2.59 6.12
N ARG A 320 -15.19 -3.83 5.88
CA ARG A 320 -15.89 -4.78 4.99
C ARG A 320 -17.31 -5.07 5.46
N TYR A 321 -17.49 -5.24 6.78
CA TYR A 321 -18.82 -5.41 7.38
C TYR A 321 -19.75 -4.21 7.13
N LEU A 322 -19.23 -2.97 7.20
CA LEU A 322 -19.99 -1.78 6.87
C LEU A 322 -20.46 -1.77 5.41
N VAL A 323 -19.56 -2.08 4.47
CA VAL A 323 -19.89 -2.14 3.04
C VAL A 323 -20.92 -3.24 2.76
N ASP A 324 -20.70 -4.45 3.31
CA ASP A 324 -21.62 -5.57 3.21
C ASP A 324 -23.02 -5.22 3.74
N ALA A 325 -23.09 -4.46 4.84
CA ALA A 325 -24.36 -3.95 5.38
C ALA A 325 -25.07 -2.98 4.43
N PHE A 326 -24.35 -2.07 3.76
CA PHE A 326 -24.93 -1.20 2.74
C PHE A 326 -25.45 -2.00 1.53
N HIS A 327 -24.68 -2.98 1.04
CA HIS A 327 -25.10 -3.82 -0.08
C HIS A 327 -26.36 -4.64 0.24
N ARG A 328 -26.43 -5.26 1.43
CA ARG A 328 -27.66 -5.93 1.91
C ARG A 328 -28.84 -4.97 2.02
N ALA A 329 -28.59 -3.69 2.27
CA ALA A 329 -29.62 -2.67 2.32
C ALA A 329 -30.03 -2.15 0.93
N GLY A 330 -29.32 -2.54 -0.14
CA GLY A 330 -29.54 -2.10 -1.51
C GLY A 330 -28.95 -0.72 -1.81
N ILE A 331 -27.91 -0.32 -1.08
CA ILE A 331 -27.25 0.99 -1.18
C ILE A 331 -25.81 0.77 -1.66
N GLY A 332 -25.39 1.52 -2.67
CA GLY A 332 -24.01 1.47 -3.15
C GLY A 332 -23.06 2.32 -2.32
N VAL A 333 -21.78 1.94 -2.27
CA VAL A 333 -20.73 2.65 -1.53
C VAL A 333 -19.72 3.26 -2.50
N ILE A 334 -19.55 4.58 -2.42
CA ILE A 334 -18.52 5.33 -3.15
C ILE A 334 -17.47 5.82 -2.15
N LEU A 335 -16.20 5.78 -2.52
CA LEU A 335 -15.11 6.33 -1.72
C LEU A 335 -14.42 7.48 -2.45
N ASP A 336 -14.13 8.54 -1.71
CA ASP A 336 -13.15 9.51 -2.14
C ASP A 336 -11.75 8.87 -2.18
N TRP A 337 -11.16 8.90 -3.35
CA TRP A 337 -9.84 8.39 -3.66
C TRP A 337 -8.89 9.54 -3.98
N VAL A 338 -7.69 9.52 -3.40
CA VAL A 338 -6.78 10.68 -3.38
C VAL A 338 -5.46 10.38 -4.12
N PRO A 339 -5.47 10.17 -5.45
CA PRO A 339 -4.25 9.90 -6.22
C PRO A 339 -3.45 11.17 -6.57
N ALA A 340 -3.96 12.36 -6.25
CA ALA A 340 -3.39 13.61 -6.72
C ALA A 340 -2.08 13.99 -6.00
N HIS A 341 -1.96 13.65 -4.72
CA HIS A 341 -0.85 14.09 -3.88
C HIS A 341 -0.73 13.25 -2.60
N PHE A 342 0.37 13.40 -1.87
CA PHE A 342 0.57 12.81 -0.55
C PHE A 342 1.38 13.75 0.36
N PRO A 343 1.21 13.70 1.69
CA PRO A 343 1.89 14.63 2.60
C PRO A 343 3.38 14.29 2.76
N LYS A 344 4.14 15.24 3.33
CA LYS A 344 5.61 15.14 3.47
C LYS A 344 6.05 14.43 4.75
N ASP A 345 5.18 13.66 5.39
CA ASP A 345 5.50 12.94 6.60
C ASP A 345 6.66 11.94 6.38
N ASP A 346 7.76 12.15 7.11
CA ASP A 346 8.99 11.38 6.96
C ASP A 346 8.83 9.88 7.24
N PHE A 347 7.79 9.48 7.98
CA PHE A 347 7.52 8.06 8.24
C PHE A 347 6.80 7.36 7.07
N ALA A 348 6.30 8.09 6.07
CA ALA A 348 5.49 7.55 4.97
C ALA A 348 6.25 7.60 3.62
N LEU A 349 5.57 7.91 2.51
CA LEU A 349 6.11 7.81 1.14
C LEU A 349 7.19 8.84 0.80
N ALA A 350 7.28 9.95 1.54
CA ALA A 350 8.22 11.05 1.27
C ALA A 350 9.67 10.55 1.22
N ARG A 351 10.38 10.72 0.10
CA ARG A 351 11.78 10.28 -0.06
C ARG A 351 12.02 8.84 0.40
N PHE A 352 11.13 7.93 0.02
CA PHE A 352 10.96 6.62 0.67
C PHE A 352 12.24 5.80 0.85
N ASP A 353 13.14 5.79 -0.14
CA ASP A 353 14.42 5.08 -0.10
C ASP A 353 15.64 6.02 0.02
N GLY A 354 15.40 7.27 0.46
CA GLY A 354 16.37 8.35 0.50
C GLY A 354 16.43 9.21 -0.76
N THR A 355 15.73 8.79 -1.83
CA THR A 355 15.59 9.53 -3.10
C THR A 355 14.13 9.93 -3.34
N PRO A 356 13.85 10.91 -4.23
CA PRO A 356 12.51 11.17 -4.74
C PRO A 356 11.95 9.96 -5.49
N LEU A 357 11.29 9.06 -4.75
CA LEU A 357 10.90 7.73 -5.24
C LEU A 357 9.45 7.74 -5.74
N TYR A 358 8.52 8.10 -4.86
CA TYR A 358 7.08 8.19 -5.16
C TYR A 358 6.73 9.57 -5.73
N GLU A 359 7.41 10.61 -5.26
CA GLU A 359 7.27 11.98 -5.75
C GLU A 359 8.05 12.23 -7.05
N ASP A 360 7.58 13.18 -7.87
CA ASP A 360 8.33 13.61 -9.07
C ASP A 360 9.68 14.23 -8.65
N PRO A 361 10.83 13.76 -9.20
CA PRO A 361 12.14 14.29 -8.87
C PRO A 361 12.37 15.74 -9.34
N ASP A 362 11.58 16.25 -10.29
CA ASP A 362 11.63 17.66 -10.67
C ASP A 362 10.90 18.51 -9.62
N PRO A 363 11.58 19.40 -8.88
CA PRO A 363 10.96 20.21 -7.84
C PRO A 363 9.89 21.18 -8.37
N LEU A 364 9.87 21.48 -9.67
CA LEU A 364 8.81 22.29 -10.28
C LEU A 364 7.52 21.52 -10.52
N ARG A 365 7.57 20.18 -10.48
CA ARG A 365 6.44 19.27 -10.71
C ARG A 365 6.04 18.53 -9.44
N GLY A 366 7.02 18.11 -8.65
CA GLY A 366 6.87 17.20 -7.52
C GLY A 366 6.25 17.77 -6.26
N GLU A 367 5.90 19.06 -6.21
CA GLU A 367 5.27 19.68 -5.03
C GLU A 367 4.07 20.54 -5.39
N HIS A 368 3.01 20.47 -4.59
CA HIS A 368 1.92 21.46 -4.61
C HIS A 368 2.27 22.61 -3.65
N PRO A 369 2.59 23.81 -4.17
CA PRO A 369 3.13 24.89 -3.36
C PRO A 369 2.15 25.43 -2.31
N ASP A 370 0.87 25.49 -2.64
CA ASP A 370 -0.17 26.01 -1.73
C ASP A 370 -0.56 24.99 -0.64
N TRP A 371 -0.33 23.69 -0.87
CA TRP A 371 -0.73 22.62 0.03
C TRP A 371 0.42 22.08 0.89
N GLY A 372 1.66 22.31 0.46
CA GLY A 372 2.84 21.79 1.14
C GLY A 372 2.99 20.27 1.02
N THR A 373 2.39 19.64 0.01
CA THR A 373 2.39 18.18 -0.23
C THR A 373 3.23 17.82 -1.45
N TYR A 374 3.64 16.55 -1.54
CA TYR A 374 4.29 16.00 -2.73
C TYR A 374 3.26 15.55 -3.78
N VAL A 375 3.65 15.62 -5.06
CA VAL A 375 2.90 15.12 -6.22
C VAL A 375 3.55 13.82 -6.69
N PHE A 376 2.74 12.80 -6.96
CA PHE A 376 3.23 11.51 -7.44
C PHE A 376 3.94 11.63 -8.80
N ASN A 377 4.98 10.84 -8.99
CA ASN A 377 5.65 10.66 -10.27
C ASN A 377 4.85 9.69 -11.16
N PHE A 378 3.79 10.20 -11.80
CA PHE A 378 2.94 9.38 -12.69
C PHE A 378 3.70 8.75 -13.88
N GLY A 379 4.85 9.33 -14.26
CA GLY A 379 5.72 8.80 -15.31
C GLY A 379 6.49 7.55 -14.90
N ARG A 380 6.67 7.31 -13.59
CA ARG A 380 7.36 6.13 -13.07
C ARG A 380 6.42 4.94 -12.99
N ARG A 381 6.79 3.84 -13.65
CA ARG A 381 5.93 2.66 -13.86
C ARG A 381 5.42 2.06 -12.56
N GLU A 382 6.31 1.89 -11.58
CA GLU A 382 5.97 1.28 -10.29
C GLU A 382 5.08 2.20 -9.44
N VAL A 383 5.26 3.53 -9.53
CA VAL A 383 4.40 4.53 -8.87
C VAL A 383 3.01 4.54 -9.51
N ARG A 384 2.94 4.52 -10.85
CA ARG A 384 1.67 4.39 -11.56
C ARG A 384 0.96 3.07 -11.19
N ASN A 385 1.68 1.96 -11.15
CA ASN A 385 1.14 0.67 -10.72
C ASN A 385 0.64 0.72 -9.27
N PHE A 386 1.37 1.35 -8.35
CA PHE A 386 0.93 1.53 -6.97
C PHE A 386 -0.47 2.18 -6.92
N LEU A 387 -0.68 3.26 -7.66
CA LEU A 387 -1.97 3.97 -7.69
C LEU A 387 -3.06 3.16 -8.43
N VAL A 388 -2.77 2.60 -9.60
CA VAL A 388 -3.74 1.79 -10.36
C VAL A 388 -4.17 0.57 -9.55
N ALA A 389 -3.22 -0.14 -8.94
CA ALA A 389 -3.53 -1.27 -8.07
C ALA A 389 -4.26 -0.83 -6.80
N ASN A 390 -4.03 0.39 -6.30
CA ASN A 390 -4.78 0.91 -5.16
C ASN A 390 -6.27 1.14 -5.48
N ALA A 391 -6.58 1.71 -6.66
CA ALA A 391 -7.97 1.82 -7.09
C ALA A 391 -8.65 0.44 -7.17
N LEU A 392 -7.96 -0.54 -7.77
CA LEU A 392 -8.46 -1.91 -7.86
C LEU A 392 -8.62 -2.58 -6.48
N TYR A 393 -7.73 -2.29 -5.55
CA TYR A 393 -7.77 -2.86 -4.20
C TYR A 393 -9.07 -2.50 -3.48
N TRP A 394 -9.50 -1.24 -3.53
CA TRP A 394 -10.78 -0.83 -2.93
C TRP A 394 -11.98 -1.51 -3.61
N LEU A 395 -11.96 -1.61 -4.95
CA LEU A 395 -13.03 -2.22 -5.74
C LEU A 395 -13.12 -3.75 -5.58
N GLU A 396 -11.98 -4.42 -5.36
CA GLU A 396 -11.88 -5.88 -5.25
C GLU A 396 -11.93 -6.38 -3.81
N ASP A 397 -11.16 -5.79 -2.89
CA ASP A 397 -10.97 -6.33 -1.54
C ASP A 397 -12.00 -5.78 -0.53
N PHE A 398 -12.58 -4.62 -0.84
CA PHE A 398 -13.62 -3.96 -0.05
C PHE A 398 -14.95 -3.80 -0.79
N HIS A 399 -15.07 -4.34 -2.00
CA HIS A 399 -16.28 -4.35 -2.83
C HIS A 399 -16.91 -2.99 -3.14
N VAL A 400 -16.22 -1.86 -2.94
CA VAL A 400 -16.84 -0.55 -3.17
C VAL A 400 -17.30 -0.38 -4.61
N ASP A 401 -18.38 0.38 -4.81
CA ASP A 401 -19.08 0.49 -6.09
C ASP A 401 -18.60 1.66 -6.94
N GLY A 402 -17.81 2.55 -6.36
CA GLY A 402 -17.21 3.64 -7.11
C GLY A 402 -16.14 4.38 -6.36
N LEU A 403 -15.36 5.14 -7.12
CA LEU A 403 -14.31 6.02 -6.61
C LEU A 403 -14.54 7.43 -7.13
N ARG A 404 -14.48 8.42 -6.25
CA ARG A 404 -14.52 9.84 -6.59
C ARG A 404 -13.14 10.46 -6.40
N VAL A 405 -12.66 11.20 -7.40
CA VAL A 405 -11.36 11.87 -7.36
C VAL A 405 -11.57 13.37 -7.25
N ASP A 406 -11.07 13.94 -6.16
CA ASP A 406 -11.02 15.38 -5.91
C ASP A 406 -9.92 16.06 -6.74
N ALA A 407 -10.12 17.34 -7.05
CA ALA A 407 -9.12 18.24 -7.58
C ALA A 407 -8.35 17.67 -8.79
N VAL A 408 -9.05 17.04 -9.74
CA VAL A 408 -8.40 16.41 -10.92
C VAL A 408 -7.55 17.42 -11.71
N ALA A 409 -7.93 18.69 -11.70
CA ALA A 409 -7.14 19.77 -12.29
C ALA A 409 -5.71 19.87 -11.71
N SER A 410 -5.50 19.52 -10.44
CA SER A 410 -4.16 19.55 -9.82
C SER A 410 -3.21 18.53 -10.45
N MET A 411 -3.75 17.42 -10.95
CA MET A 411 -3.00 16.41 -11.68
C MET A 411 -2.79 16.81 -13.15
N LEU A 412 -3.84 17.33 -13.80
CA LEU A 412 -3.87 17.60 -15.25
C LEU A 412 -2.93 18.71 -15.69
N TYR A 413 -2.59 19.65 -14.79
CA TYR A 413 -1.87 20.87 -15.16
C TYR A 413 -0.53 21.02 -14.46
N LEU A 414 0.52 21.22 -15.26
CA LEU A 414 1.86 21.53 -14.78
C LEU A 414 1.94 22.92 -14.15
N ASP A 415 1.03 23.84 -14.51
CA ASP A 415 0.93 25.20 -13.98
C ASP A 415 -0.05 25.34 -12.79
N TYR A 416 -0.65 24.24 -12.30
CA TYR A 416 -1.61 24.30 -11.21
C TYR A 416 -1.02 24.94 -9.94
N SER A 417 -1.64 26.02 -9.48
CA SER A 417 -1.18 26.83 -8.34
C SER A 417 0.26 27.36 -8.46
N ARG A 418 0.79 27.50 -9.69
CA ARG A 418 2.16 27.98 -9.94
C ARG A 418 2.14 29.29 -10.74
N LYS A 419 3.02 30.22 -10.39
CA LYS A 419 3.19 31.48 -11.12
C LYS A 419 4.06 31.28 -12.36
N ASP A 420 4.06 32.27 -13.25
CA ASP A 420 5.00 32.30 -14.37
C ASP A 420 6.46 32.15 -13.89
N GLY A 421 7.24 31.36 -14.62
CA GLY A 421 8.62 30.98 -14.24
C GLY A 421 8.75 29.92 -13.14
N GLN A 422 7.64 29.45 -12.54
CA GLN A 422 7.65 28.39 -11.51
C GLN A 422 7.22 27.01 -12.04
N TRP A 423 7.03 26.87 -13.35
CA TRP A 423 6.68 25.61 -14.02
C TRP A 423 7.27 25.59 -15.43
N ARG A 424 7.22 24.44 -16.11
CA ARG A 424 7.70 24.27 -17.49
C ARG A 424 6.66 23.54 -18.33
N PRO A 425 6.51 23.88 -19.63
CA PRO A 425 5.60 23.16 -20.51
C PRO A 425 6.05 21.72 -20.74
N ASN A 426 5.09 20.89 -21.16
CA ASN A 426 5.36 19.54 -21.63
C ASN A 426 6.17 19.56 -22.95
N GLN A 427 6.55 18.37 -23.43
CA GLN A 427 7.34 18.19 -24.65
C GLN A 427 6.71 18.78 -25.93
N TYR A 428 5.41 19.13 -25.91
CA TYR A 428 4.68 19.75 -27.02
C TYR A 428 4.43 21.25 -26.82
N GLY A 429 4.95 21.86 -25.74
CA GLY A 429 4.78 23.28 -25.45
C GLY A 429 3.51 23.62 -24.68
N GLY A 430 2.70 22.62 -24.31
CA GLY A 430 1.45 22.80 -23.56
C GLY A 430 1.65 22.71 -22.05
N ARG A 431 0.59 23.03 -21.29
CA ARG A 431 0.58 22.97 -19.82
C ARG A 431 0.06 21.65 -19.26
N GLU A 432 -0.36 20.75 -20.14
CA GLU A 432 -0.96 19.47 -19.82
C GLU A 432 0.11 18.52 -19.26
N ASN A 433 -0.19 17.88 -18.15
CA ASN A 433 0.64 16.84 -17.56
C ASN A 433 0.32 15.49 -18.22
N LEU A 434 1.08 15.15 -19.25
CA LEU A 434 0.82 13.97 -20.09
C LEU A 434 0.88 12.68 -19.28
N GLU A 435 1.82 12.56 -18.36
CA GLU A 435 1.97 11.36 -17.53
C GLU A 435 0.79 11.16 -16.58
N ALA A 436 0.21 12.24 -16.05
CA ALA A 436 -1.00 12.18 -15.24
C ALA A 436 -2.24 11.82 -16.07
N ILE A 437 -2.35 12.32 -17.30
CA ILE A 437 -3.42 11.96 -18.23
C ILE A 437 -3.37 10.46 -18.54
N ASP A 438 -2.20 9.93 -18.89
CA ASP A 438 -1.99 8.50 -19.15
C ASP A 438 -2.36 7.64 -17.93
N PHE A 439 -1.96 8.07 -16.73
CA PHE A 439 -2.34 7.40 -15.48
C PHE A 439 -3.86 7.38 -15.28
N ILE A 440 -4.54 8.52 -15.43
CA ILE A 440 -6.00 8.63 -15.24
C ILE A 440 -6.72 7.72 -16.23
N GLN A 441 -6.29 7.72 -17.50
CA GLN A 441 -6.86 6.86 -18.53
C GLN A 441 -6.64 5.37 -18.21
N GLU A 442 -5.44 4.99 -17.76
CA GLU A 442 -5.11 3.62 -17.36
C GLU A 442 -5.93 3.17 -16.16
N ALA A 443 -6.03 4.00 -15.11
CA ALA A 443 -6.78 3.70 -13.90
C ALA A 443 -8.27 3.48 -14.22
N ASN A 444 -8.89 4.39 -14.96
CA ASN A 444 -10.29 4.26 -15.36
C ASN A 444 -10.53 3.04 -16.25
N ALA A 445 -9.76 2.87 -17.33
CA ALA A 445 -9.94 1.75 -18.25
C ALA A 445 -9.76 0.40 -17.56
N THR A 446 -8.80 0.31 -16.64
CA THR A 446 -8.52 -0.91 -15.88
C THR A 446 -9.62 -1.19 -14.86
N ALA A 447 -10.09 -0.17 -14.12
CA ALA A 447 -11.17 -0.30 -13.15
C ALA A 447 -12.46 -0.80 -13.80
N TYR A 448 -12.90 -0.17 -14.90
CA TYR A 448 -14.11 -0.60 -15.62
C TYR A 448 -13.98 -1.99 -16.27
N ARG A 449 -12.79 -2.34 -16.78
CA ARG A 449 -12.56 -3.68 -17.35
C ARG A 449 -12.64 -4.77 -16.29
N ARG A 450 -12.05 -4.55 -15.12
CA ARG A 450 -12.00 -5.55 -14.03
C ARG A 450 -13.29 -5.62 -13.24
N HIS A 451 -13.96 -4.48 -13.05
CA HIS A 451 -15.16 -4.35 -12.23
C HIS A 451 -16.27 -3.65 -13.02
N PRO A 452 -16.93 -4.34 -13.98
CA PRO A 452 -18.08 -3.78 -14.68
C PRO A 452 -19.18 -3.32 -13.70
N GLY A 453 -19.85 -2.23 -14.05
CA GLY A 453 -20.96 -1.67 -13.27
C GLY A 453 -20.57 -0.69 -12.15
N ILE A 454 -19.28 -0.49 -11.89
CA ILE A 454 -18.78 0.55 -10.96
C ILE A 454 -18.95 1.96 -11.56
N VAL A 455 -18.72 3.00 -10.76
CA VAL A 455 -18.62 4.38 -11.23
C VAL A 455 -17.30 5.03 -10.80
N MET A 456 -16.60 5.65 -11.75
CA MET A 456 -15.47 6.55 -11.47
C MET A 456 -15.94 7.99 -11.64
N ILE A 457 -15.81 8.83 -10.62
CA ILE A 457 -16.34 10.20 -10.59
C ILE A 457 -15.18 11.19 -10.48
N ALA A 458 -15.23 12.28 -11.25
CA ALA A 458 -14.23 13.35 -11.20
C ALA A 458 -14.83 14.67 -10.70
N GLU A 459 -14.11 15.35 -9.82
CA GLU A 459 -14.23 16.81 -9.67
C GLU A 459 -13.13 17.49 -10.49
N GLU A 460 -13.54 18.30 -11.46
CA GLU A 460 -12.62 18.99 -12.38
C GLU A 460 -13.17 20.40 -12.66
N SER A 461 -12.39 21.42 -12.34
CA SER A 461 -12.84 22.81 -12.20
C SER A 461 -12.33 23.78 -13.27
N THR A 462 -11.65 23.33 -14.32
CA THR A 462 -11.01 24.16 -15.36
C THR A 462 -11.60 23.98 -16.77
N ALA A 463 -12.75 23.31 -16.87
CA ALA A 463 -13.45 23.02 -18.13
C ALA A 463 -12.67 22.11 -19.10
N TRP A 464 -11.93 21.13 -18.57
CA TRP A 464 -11.25 20.12 -19.39
C TRP A 464 -12.27 19.37 -20.27
N PRO A 465 -12.05 19.24 -21.59
CA PRO A 465 -12.97 18.54 -22.47
C PRO A 465 -12.87 17.01 -22.30
N GLY A 466 -13.99 16.30 -22.42
CA GLY A 466 -13.97 14.84 -22.46
C GLY A 466 -13.58 14.15 -21.16
N VAL A 467 -13.79 14.79 -19.99
CA VAL A 467 -13.59 14.17 -18.67
C VAL A 467 -14.35 12.83 -18.57
N THR A 468 -15.59 12.81 -19.02
CA THR A 468 -16.46 11.61 -19.02
C THR A 468 -16.51 10.88 -20.36
N ALA A 469 -15.63 11.24 -21.30
CA ALA A 469 -15.55 10.56 -22.59
C ALA A 469 -14.68 9.29 -22.49
N PRO A 470 -14.93 8.25 -23.32
CA PRO A 470 -14.13 7.03 -23.32
C PRO A 470 -12.65 7.28 -23.62
N THR A 471 -11.77 6.52 -22.97
CA THR A 471 -10.32 6.59 -23.19
C THR A 471 -9.91 6.22 -24.62
N SER A 472 -10.66 5.32 -25.27
CA SER A 472 -10.46 4.96 -26.68
C SER A 472 -10.64 6.12 -27.66
N GLY A 473 -11.34 7.18 -27.23
CA GLY A 473 -11.53 8.42 -28.00
C GLY A 473 -10.70 9.60 -27.48
N GLY A 474 -9.73 9.36 -26.59
CA GLY A 474 -8.89 10.40 -25.99
C GLY A 474 -9.51 11.13 -24.79
N GLY A 475 -10.66 10.66 -24.26
CA GLY A 475 -11.21 11.16 -23.01
C GLY A 475 -10.46 10.67 -21.78
N LEU A 476 -10.77 11.20 -20.60
CA LEU A 476 -10.15 10.76 -19.34
C LEU A 476 -10.75 9.44 -18.82
N GLY A 477 -11.92 9.04 -19.32
CA GLY A 477 -12.55 7.76 -18.99
C GLY A 477 -13.37 7.75 -17.71
N TYR A 478 -13.61 8.89 -17.05
CA TYR A 478 -14.53 8.91 -15.90
C TYR A 478 -15.95 8.60 -16.35
N GLY A 479 -16.77 8.06 -15.43
CA GLY A 479 -18.19 7.83 -15.68
C GLY A 479 -19.01 9.08 -15.45
N MET A 480 -18.67 9.86 -14.43
CA MET A 480 -19.39 11.09 -14.08
C MET A 480 -18.41 12.21 -13.73
N LYS A 481 -18.88 13.45 -13.85
CA LYS A 481 -18.16 14.65 -13.45
C LYS A 481 -19.08 15.51 -12.59
N TRP A 482 -18.58 16.00 -11.46
CA TRP A 482 -19.27 17.01 -10.67
C TRP A 482 -19.49 18.28 -11.49
N ASN A 483 -20.72 18.76 -11.57
CA ASN A 483 -21.05 20.00 -12.26
C ASN A 483 -20.80 21.20 -11.34
N MET A 484 -19.54 21.58 -11.22
CA MET A 484 -19.10 22.70 -10.37
C MET A 484 -19.69 24.04 -10.80
N GLY A 485 -19.96 24.22 -12.11
CA GLY A 485 -20.63 25.42 -12.62
C GLY A 485 -22.07 25.52 -12.13
N TRP A 486 -22.86 24.44 -12.29
CA TRP A 486 -24.22 24.35 -11.76
C TRP A 486 -24.28 24.60 -10.25
N MET A 487 -23.38 23.99 -9.48
CA MET A 487 -23.34 24.16 -8.02
C MET A 487 -23.10 25.63 -7.65
N ASN A 488 -22.07 26.27 -8.22
CA ASN A 488 -21.74 27.67 -7.94
C ASN A 488 -22.87 28.62 -8.35
N ASP A 489 -23.40 28.45 -9.56
CA ASP A 489 -24.46 29.32 -10.10
C ASP A 489 -25.76 29.16 -9.29
N THR A 490 -26.12 27.93 -8.91
CA THR A 490 -27.33 27.66 -8.11
C THR A 490 -27.22 28.26 -6.70
N LEU A 491 -26.09 28.06 -6.02
CA LEU A 491 -25.90 28.60 -4.66
C LEU A 491 -25.84 30.14 -4.67
N ARG A 492 -25.19 30.75 -5.68
CA ARG A 492 -25.21 32.21 -5.85
C ARG A 492 -26.62 32.72 -6.09
N TYR A 493 -27.36 32.10 -7.00
CA TYR A 493 -28.74 32.49 -7.28
C TYR A 493 -29.64 32.40 -6.04
N LEU A 494 -29.48 31.37 -5.21
CA LEU A 494 -30.25 31.18 -3.98
C LEU A 494 -29.84 32.14 -2.85
N SER A 495 -28.58 32.60 -2.82
CA SER A 495 -28.09 33.56 -1.82
C SER A 495 -28.54 34.99 -2.09
N GLU A 496 -28.97 35.30 -3.31
CA GLU A 496 -29.59 36.59 -3.66
C GLU A 496 -30.94 36.79 -2.96
N ASP A 497 -31.21 38.05 -2.60
CA ASP A 497 -32.54 38.49 -2.17
C ASP A 497 -33.57 38.11 -3.25
N PRO A 498 -34.72 37.51 -2.90
CA PRO A 498 -35.78 37.18 -3.85
C PRO A 498 -36.13 38.28 -4.86
N VAL A 499 -36.07 39.57 -4.49
CA VAL A 499 -36.36 40.68 -5.42
C VAL A 499 -35.26 40.88 -6.47
N ASN A 500 -34.02 40.51 -6.16
CA ASN A 500 -32.85 40.64 -7.04
C ASN A 500 -32.75 39.48 -8.03
N ARG A 501 -33.29 38.30 -7.71
CA ARG A 501 -33.22 37.10 -8.56
C ARG A 501 -33.70 37.29 -10.00
N ARG A 502 -34.57 38.26 -10.26
CA ARG A 502 -34.99 38.63 -11.64
C ARG A 502 -33.84 39.10 -12.53
N TRP A 503 -32.78 39.67 -11.93
CA TRP A 503 -31.57 40.13 -12.63
C TRP A 503 -30.54 39.01 -12.82
N HIS A 504 -30.65 37.93 -12.03
CA HIS A 504 -29.71 36.80 -12.00
C HIS A 504 -30.32 35.50 -12.53
N HIS A 505 -31.49 35.55 -13.19
CA HIS A 505 -32.17 34.33 -13.65
C HIS A 505 -31.32 33.49 -14.63
N GLY A 506 -30.36 34.12 -15.30
CA GLY A 506 -29.35 33.44 -16.12
C GLY A 506 -28.57 32.38 -15.34
N GLU A 507 -28.19 32.64 -14.08
CA GLU A 507 -27.42 31.71 -13.23
C GLU A 507 -28.15 30.37 -13.07
N LEU A 508 -29.48 30.39 -12.89
CA LEU A 508 -30.27 29.16 -12.77
C LEU A 508 -30.35 28.37 -14.09
N THR A 509 -30.27 29.03 -15.23
CA THR A 509 -30.49 28.43 -16.56
C THR A 509 -29.21 28.08 -17.31
N PHE A 510 -28.07 28.69 -16.96
CA PHE A 510 -26.84 28.62 -17.76
C PHE A 510 -26.25 27.22 -17.83
N SER A 511 -26.33 26.46 -16.73
CA SER A 511 -25.85 25.08 -16.67
C SER A 511 -26.47 24.16 -17.73
N LEU A 512 -27.73 24.38 -18.12
CA LEU A 512 -28.42 23.58 -19.13
C LEU A 512 -27.85 23.74 -20.55
N VAL A 513 -27.03 24.77 -20.79
CA VAL A 513 -26.39 24.99 -22.10
C VAL A 513 -25.29 23.95 -22.38
N TYR A 514 -24.68 23.40 -21.33
CA TYR A 514 -23.58 22.43 -21.41
C TYR A 514 -23.82 21.14 -20.61
N ALA A 515 -25.05 20.93 -20.12
CA ALA A 515 -25.44 19.79 -19.30
C ALA A 515 -25.50 18.47 -20.07
#